data_AF-R0MMH7-F1
#
_entry.id   AF-R0MMH7-F1
#
_cell.length_a   1.000
_cell.length_b   1.000
_cell.length_c   1.000
_cell.angle_alpha   90.00
_cell.angle_beta   90.00
_cell.angle_gamma   90.00
#
_symmetry.space_group_name_H-M   'P 1'
#
loop_
_entity.id
_entity.type
_entity.pdbx_description
1 polymer ?
#
loop_
_entity_poly.entity_id
_entity_poly.type
_entity_poly.pdbx_seq_one_letter_code
_entity_poly.pdbx_strand_id
1 'polypeptide(L)'
;MIVLFMLGVLLKDVCLPGSTECSNNMLRMCDINGFWIQTDCSQDTVCSLEEGNIGCIPRTNENNKSNGNNNENEQEEDTFLDELMKSSRDKKRKAKSKEKNKSKEHKEDDSQTPTDLKDMTMSKITELIMKKIKDRVEERSEEDEEEEPKRSDKKFRLKRQKPQEKKDDNKVIRTITYEKRKDKDGGNGNSSNGHGSNGQGSNGHGSNDHGGNNGQDAIVKVTNEEMESLEEAAMFLAQTGHESGGFEHIEEIDCAGSTSCADQYGGSEGAPGKSYHGRGFIQLSWPANYKEASEALGMGDELFENPEKVAEDPEIGAKVSSWFWKTKVATAPGVSDNQFGATTKAINGALECTGSNVEKSQNRYKVYKDVAEVLGISNLADEGGCY
;
A
#
# COMPACT_ATOMS: atom_id res chain seq x y z
N MET A 1 -33.57 16.10 31.38
CA MET A 1 -32.20 15.58 31.21
C MET A 1 -31.96 15.37 29.73
N ILE A 2 -31.19 16.25 29.10
CA ILE A 2 -30.71 16.06 27.72
C ILE A 2 -29.44 15.22 27.84
N VAL A 3 -29.49 13.96 27.41
CA VAL A 3 -28.31 13.12 27.32
C VAL A 3 -27.62 13.47 26.01
N LEU A 4 -26.50 14.19 26.12
CA LEU A 4 -25.55 14.41 25.04
C LEU A 4 -25.03 13.04 24.58
N PHE A 5 -25.39 12.64 23.36
CA PHE A 5 -24.65 11.61 22.64
C PHE A 5 -23.33 12.23 22.19
N MET A 6 -22.32 12.22 23.07
CA MET A 6 -20.93 12.28 22.63
C MET A 6 -20.64 10.92 21.99
N LEU A 7 -20.83 10.82 20.67
CA LEU A 7 -20.15 9.80 19.89
C LEU A 7 -18.66 10.09 20.07
N GLY A 8 -18.02 9.40 21.01
CA GLY A 8 -16.57 9.38 21.07
C GLY A 8 -16.11 8.84 19.73
N VAL A 9 -15.39 9.66 18.97
CA VAL A 9 -14.53 9.17 17.91
C VAL A 9 -13.57 8.24 18.64
N LEU A 10 -13.80 6.92 18.54
CA LEU A 10 -12.83 5.93 18.98
C LEU A 10 -11.56 6.27 18.18
N LEU A 11 -10.55 6.81 18.85
CA LEU A 11 -9.25 6.96 18.22
C LEU A 11 -8.81 5.54 17.85
N LYS A 12 -8.66 5.30 16.55
CA LYS A 12 -8.18 4.03 16.03
C LYS A 12 -6.72 3.89 16.44
N ASP A 13 -6.45 2.94 17.33
CA ASP A 13 -5.14 2.74 17.95
C ASP A 13 -4.34 1.57 17.34
N VAL A 14 -4.87 0.93 16.29
CA VAL A 14 -4.22 -0.19 15.60
C VAL A 14 -3.53 0.28 14.31
N CYS A 15 -2.39 -0.31 14.00
CA CYS A 15 -1.63 -0.09 12.77
C CYS A 15 -0.77 -1.29 12.39
N LEU A 16 -0.34 -1.35 11.13
CA LEU A 16 0.64 -2.29 10.64
C LEU A 16 2.03 -1.96 11.23
N PRO A 17 2.66 -2.91 11.94
CA PRO A 17 4.01 -2.75 12.47
C PRO A 17 4.99 -2.24 11.43
N GLY A 18 5.71 -1.17 11.76
CA GLY A 18 6.64 -0.55 10.81
C GLY A 18 6.15 0.69 10.11
N SER A 19 4.85 0.94 10.13
CA SER A 19 4.27 2.12 9.51
C SER A 19 4.69 3.39 10.23
N THR A 20 4.92 4.45 9.46
CA THR A 20 5.25 5.77 10.00
C THR A 20 4.47 6.83 9.25
N GLU A 21 3.86 7.77 9.97
CA GLU A 21 3.07 8.84 9.38
C GLU A 21 3.21 10.17 10.13
N CYS A 22 2.88 11.26 9.43
CA CYS A 22 2.73 12.59 9.99
C CYS A 22 1.25 12.93 10.04
N SER A 23 0.73 13.19 11.24
CA SER A 23 -0.68 13.57 11.44
C SER A 23 -0.74 14.76 12.38
N ASN A 24 -1.36 15.87 11.97
CA ASN A 24 -1.52 17.07 12.80
C ASN A 24 -0.21 17.61 13.42
N ASN A 25 0.90 17.59 12.67
CA ASN A 25 2.25 17.94 13.15
C ASN A 25 2.83 17.00 14.22
N MET A 26 2.29 15.79 14.33
CA MET A 26 2.75 14.73 15.20
C MET A 26 3.37 13.62 14.36
N LEU A 27 4.55 13.16 14.76
CA LEU A 27 5.17 11.97 14.21
C LEU A 27 4.58 10.75 14.90
N ARG A 28 4.00 9.83 14.11
CA ARG A 28 3.46 8.56 14.60
C ARG A 28 4.27 7.41 13.99
N MET A 29 4.64 6.45 14.84
CA MET A 29 5.38 5.25 14.47
C MET A 29 4.65 4.04 15.04
N CYS A 30 4.32 3.07 14.20
CA CYS A 30 3.68 1.85 14.63
C CYS A 30 4.70 0.88 15.22
N ASP A 31 4.47 0.42 16.44
CA ASP A 31 5.35 -0.55 17.12
C ASP A 31 5.12 -1.99 16.64
N ILE A 32 5.90 -2.94 17.17
CA ILE A 32 5.79 -4.37 16.80
C ILE A 32 4.47 -5.02 17.21
N ASN A 33 3.73 -4.41 18.13
CA ASN A 33 2.48 -4.93 18.65
C ASN A 33 1.26 -4.29 17.94
N GLY A 34 1.50 -3.44 16.93
CA GLY A 34 0.46 -2.74 16.18
C GLY A 34 -0.12 -1.53 16.89
N PHE A 35 0.62 -0.93 17.85
CA PHE A 35 0.20 0.30 18.53
C PHE A 35 0.95 1.52 18.02
N TRP A 36 0.23 2.62 17.86
CA TRP A 36 0.84 3.91 17.54
C TRP A 36 1.62 4.48 18.72
N ILE A 37 2.93 4.68 18.53
CA ILE A 37 3.77 5.53 19.36
C ILE A 37 3.80 6.91 18.70
N GLN A 38 3.51 7.96 19.46
CA GLN A 38 3.40 9.30 18.90
C GLN A 38 4.20 10.35 19.68
N THR A 39 4.72 11.34 18.94
CA THR A 39 5.45 12.47 19.51
C THR A 39 5.12 13.74 18.75
N ASP A 40 4.79 14.80 19.49
CA ASP A 40 4.56 16.12 18.90
C ASP A 40 5.88 16.72 18.40
N CYS A 41 5.87 17.24 17.17
CA CYS A 41 6.97 18.05 16.70
C CYS A 41 6.97 19.41 17.42
N SER A 42 8.14 19.88 17.82
CA SER A 42 8.33 21.17 18.49
C SER A 42 7.83 22.33 17.62
N GLN A 43 7.63 23.51 18.22
CA GLN A 43 7.08 24.68 17.50
C GLN A 43 7.94 25.13 16.30
N ASP A 44 9.25 24.90 16.37
CA ASP A 44 10.21 25.25 15.32
C ASP A 44 10.40 24.15 14.28
N THR A 45 9.75 23.00 14.48
CA THR A 45 9.77 21.87 13.54
C THR A 45 8.38 21.62 12.95
N VAL A 46 8.36 20.92 11.83
CA VAL A 46 7.16 20.40 11.21
C VAL A 46 7.34 18.91 10.96
N CYS A 47 6.33 18.10 11.29
CA CYS A 47 6.33 16.72 10.85
C CYS A 47 6.19 16.71 9.33
N SER A 48 7.24 16.28 8.64
CA SER A 48 7.25 16.23 7.19
C SER A 48 8.02 15.00 6.71
N LEU A 49 7.83 14.69 5.44
CA LEU A 49 8.62 13.73 4.69
C LEU A 49 9.59 14.53 3.82
N GLU A 50 10.90 14.43 4.06
CA GLU A 50 11.94 15.09 3.27
C GLU A 50 13.02 14.09 2.88
N GLU A 51 13.35 14.03 1.58
CA GLU A 51 14.28 13.06 1.00
C GLU A 51 14.01 11.61 1.43
N GLY A 52 12.76 11.33 1.76
CA GLY A 52 12.34 10.02 2.20
C GLY A 52 12.46 9.67 3.66
N ASN A 53 12.88 10.63 4.45
CA ASN A 53 12.92 10.49 5.90
C ASN A 53 11.73 11.24 6.46
N ILE A 54 10.88 10.51 7.19
CA ILE A 54 9.81 11.11 7.96
C ILE A 54 10.35 11.54 9.32
N GLY A 55 10.03 12.76 9.73
CA GLY A 55 10.50 13.26 11.02
C GLY A 55 10.05 14.67 11.31
N CYS A 56 10.41 15.16 12.49
CA CYS A 56 10.25 16.56 12.87
C CYS A 56 11.41 17.38 12.29
N ILE A 57 11.15 18.11 11.21
CA ILE A 57 12.16 18.82 10.44
C ILE A 57 12.04 20.33 10.69
N PRO A 58 13.14 21.11 10.79
CA PRO A 58 13.06 22.55 11.03
C PRO A 58 12.20 23.28 9.98
N ARG A 59 11.37 24.23 10.42
CA ARG A 59 10.60 25.09 9.51
C ARG A 59 11.55 26.02 8.76
N THR A 60 11.65 25.89 7.44
CA THR A 60 12.41 26.84 6.62
C THR A 60 11.66 28.16 6.55
N ASN A 61 12.15 29.19 7.25
CA ASN A 61 11.65 30.56 7.09
C ASN A 61 12.11 31.10 5.73
N GLU A 62 11.30 30.94 4.68
CA GLU A 62 11.40 31.76 3.46
C GLU A 62 10.93 33.19 3.77
N ASN A 63 11.67 33.92 4.59
CA ASN A 63 11.60 35.38 4.71
C ASN A 63 12.78 35.87 5.57
N ASN A 64 13.97 35.92 4.95
CA ASN A 64 15.00 36.92 5.23
C ASN A 64 16.10 36.89 4.16
N LYS A 65 15.72 37.20 2.91
CA LYS A 65 16.63 37.90 2.00
C LYS A 65 16.57 39.38 2.36
N SER A 66 17.34 39.78 3.36
CA SER A 66 17.57 41.20 3.67
C SER A 66 18.89 41.36 4.40
N ASN A 67 19.86 41.90 3.65
CA ASN A 67 21.05 42.61 4.09
C ASN A 67 22.03 41.87 5.01
N GLY A 68 23.00 41.21 4.37
CA GLY A 68 24.32 41.11 4.96
C GLY A 68 24.96 42.49 5.06
N ASN A 69 25.26 42.92 6.28
CA ASN A 69 26.38 43.81 6.60
C ASN A 69 26.79 43.61 8.07
N ASN A 70 27.91 42.90 8.21
CA ASN A 70 29.02 43.04 9.16
C ASN A 70 28.80 43.15 10.69
N ASN A 71 29.55 42.24 11.32
CA ASN A 71 30.41 42.38 12.50
C ASN A 71 29.88 41.99 13.89
N GLU A 72 30.50 40.88 14.32
CA GLU A 72 31.12 40.58 15.63
C GLU A 72 30.25 40.23 16.84
N ASN A 73 30.64 39.07 17.39
CA ASN A 73 30.54 38.57 18.75
C ASN A 73 29.15 38.30 19.33
N GLU A 74 28.83 37.02 19.49
CA GLU A 74 28.70 36.46 20.83
C GLU A 74 28.92 34.94 20.82
N GLN A 75 29.83 34.52 21.69
CA GLN A 75 30.17 33.14 22.03
C GLN A 75 29.12 32.57 22.98
N GLU A 76 29.10 31.23 23.07
CA GLU A 76 28.50 30.39 24.11
C GLU A 76 27.09 29.83 23.85
N GLU A 77 27.03 28.63 23.23
CA GLU A 77 26.10 27.57 23.67
C GLU A 77 26.45 26.14 23.18
N ASP A 78 27.73 25.84 22.95
CA ASP A 78 28.17 24.57 22.33
C ASP A 78 28.75 23.53 23.32
N THR A 79 28.45 23.60 24.62
CA THR A 79 29.12 22.76 25.63
C THR A 79 28.30 21.57 26.14
N PHE A 80 27.00 21.46 25.87
CA PHE A 80 26.18 20.36 26.43
C PHE A 80 26.16 19.08 25.57
N LEU A 81 26.12 19.22 24.24
CA LEU A 81 26.11 18.08 23.30
C LEU A 81 27.44 17.33 23.23
N ASP A 82 28.54 18.03 23.52
CA ASP A 82 29.89 17.46 23.45
C ASP A 82 30.26 16.62 24.70
N GLU A 83 29.55 16.85 25.82
CA GLU A 83 29.71 16.10 27.07
C GLU A 83 28.92 14.78 27.05
N LEU A 84 27.74 14.76 26.43
CA LEU A 84 26.92 13.55 26.21
C LEU A 84 27.63 12.54 25.28
N MET A 85 28.36 13.04 24.29
CA MET A 85 29.09 12.21 23.31
C MET A 85 30.41 11.61 23.83
N LYS A 86 30.94 12.09 24.96
CA LYS A 86 32.14 11.52 25.62
C LYS A 86 31.80 10.33 26.50
N SER A 87 30.65 10.33 27.18
CA SER A 87 30.21 9.23 28.06
C SER A 87 29.92 7.91 27.32
N SER A 88 29.51 7.97 26.04
CA SER A 88 29.19 6.78 25.24
C SER A 88 30.41 6.16 24.51
N ARG A 89 31.50 6.91 24.33
CA ARG A 89 32.73 6.42 23.66
C ARG A 89 33.70 5.69 24.59
N ASP A 90 33.62 5.92 25.90
CA ASP A 90 34.50 5.27 26.88
C ASP A 90 34.02 3.89 27.37
N LYS A 91 32.74 3.54 27.15
CA LYS A 91 32.21 2.21 27.47
C LYS A 91 32.42 1.17 26.37
N LYS A 92 32.67 1.59 25.12
CA LYS A 92 32.90 0.67 23.98
C LYS A 92 34.38 0.29 23.77
N ARG A 93 35.30 0.87 24.55
CA ARG A 93 36.76 0.60 24.48
C ARG A 93 37.32 -0.36 25.54
N LYS A 94 36.49 -0.95 26.42
CA LYS A 94 36.93 -1.90 27.46
C LYS A 94 36.45 -3.36 27.30
N ALA A 95 35.80 -3.73 26.20
CA ALA A 95 35.28 -5.10 25.99
C ALA A 95 35.83 -5.84 24.76
N LYS A 96 36.99 -5.46 24.20
CA LYS A 96 37.70 -6.23 23.16
C LYS A 96 39.20 -6.30 23.41
N SER A 97 39.60 -7.09 24.40
CA SER A 97 40.94 -7.69 24.44
C SER A 97 40.81 -9.08 25.07
N LYS A 98 41.38 -10.11 24.42
CA LYS A 98 41.08 -11.56 24.50
C LYS A 98 39.94 -11.90 23.52
N GLU A 99 40.13 -12.55 22.38
CA GLU A 99 41.04 -13.62 21.99
C GLU A 99 41.60 -13.42 20.58
N LYS A 100 42.81 -13.93 20.36
CA LYS A 100 43.44 -14.05 19.04
C LYS A 100 43.88 -15.51 18.85
N ASN A 101 43.79 -15.97 17.59
CA ASN A 101 44.25 -17.23 16.96
C ASN A 101 43.05 -18.16 16.63
N LYS A 102 42.85 -18.69 15.41
CA LYS A 102 43.76 -18.95 14.27
C LYS A 102 42.94 -19.31 13.00
N SER A 103 43.47 -18.98 11.80
CA SER A 103 43.27 -19.59 10.45
C SER A 103 41.83 -19.86 9.93
N LYS A 104 41.29 -19.10 8.96
CA LYS A 104 41.39 -19.28 7.48
C LYS A 104 41.13 -20.69 6.95
N GLU A 105 39.93 -20.92 6.39
CA GLU A 105 39.73 -21.37 5.00
C GLU A 105 38.28 -21.11 4.54
N HIS A 106 38.14 -20.65 3.30
CA HIS A 106 36.89 -20.32 2.61
C HIS A 106 36.05 -21.58 2.31
N LYS A 107 34.73 -21.46 2.47
CA LYS A 107 33.73 -21.94 1.51
C LYS A 107 32.48 -21.05 1.65
N GLU A 108 32.09 -20.45 0.53
CA GLU A 108 30.80 -19.79 0.34
C GLU A 108 29.69 -20.83 0.46
N ASP A 109 28.71 -20.56 1.30
CA ASP A 109 27.44 -21.28 1.34
C ASP A 109 26.35 -20.24 1.57
N ASP A 110 25.52 -20.03 0.54
CA ASP A 110 24.36 -19.15 0.54
C ASP A 110 23.28 -19.80 1.41
N SER A 111 23.29 -19.45 2.70
CA SER A 111 22.28 -19.83 3.66
C SER A 111 21.86 -18.56 4.39
N GLN A 112 20.84 -17.89 3.86
CA GLN A 112 20.15 -16.79 4.54
C GLN A 112 19.53 -17.35 5.83
N THR A 113 20.19 -17.14 6.97
CA THR A 113 19.63 -17.42 8.29
C THR A 113 18.43 -16.51 8.55
N PRO A 114 17.34 -16.98 9.19
CA PRO A 114 16.21 -16.13 9.55
C PRO A 114 16.68 -15.02 10.48
N THR A 115 16.57 -13.77 10.04
CA THR A 115 16.69 -12.61 10.94
C THR A 115 15.52 -12.70 11.92
N ASP A 116 15.79 -12.83 13.22
CA ASP A 116 14.75 -12.77 14.24
C ASP A 116 13.95 -11.47 14.04
N LEU A 117 12.61 -11.55 13.94
CA LEU A 117 11.71 -10.39 13.76
C LEU A 117 11.98 -9.27 14.78
N LYS A 118 12.51 -9.63 15.96
CA LYS A 118 12.89 -8.71 17.05
C LYS A 118 14.10 -7.83 16.74
N ASP A 119 14.94 -8.23 15.78
CA ASP A 119 16.16 -7.52 15.38
C ASP A 119 15.96 -6.70 14.09
N MET A 120 14.78 -6.81 13.45
CA MET A 120 14.44 -6.03 12.27
C MET A 120 14.03 -4.60 12.66
N THR A 121 14.45 -3.64 11.85
CA THR A 121 13.94 -2.26 11.97
C THR A 121 12.45 -2.27 11.65
N MET A 122 11.68 -1.45 12.35
CA MET A 122 10.23 -1.36 12.20
C MET A 122 9.79 -1.29 10.72
N SER A 123 10.37 -0.39 9.91
CA SER A 123 10.00 -0.26 8.49
C SER A 123 10.24 -1.53 7.63
N LYS A 124 11.14 -2.43 8.05
CA LYS A 124 11.36 -3.71 7.33
C LYS A 124 10.27 -4.73 7.58
N ILE A 125 9.43 -4.54 8.60
CA ILE A 125 8.33 -5.47 8.90
C ILE A 125 7.26 -5.33 7.83
N THR A 126 6.84 -4.11 7.49
CA THR A 126 5.91 -3.87 6.37
C THR A 126 6.47 -4.39 5.04
N GLU A 127 7.76 -4.16 4.77
CA GLU A 127 8.42 -4.71 3.57
C GLU A 127 8.39 -6.25 3.55
N LEU A 128 8.62 -6.89 4.71
CA LEU A 128 8.55 -8.34 4.84
C LEU A 128 7.14 -8.88 4.60
N ILE A 129 6.09 -8.19 5.09
CA ILE A 129 4.70 -8.55 4.82
C ILE A 129 4.45 -8.54 3.30
N MET A 130 4.79 -7.42 2.64
CA MET A 130 4.59 -7.29 1.19
C MET A 130 5.38 -8.32 0.40
N LYS A 131 6.63 -8.58 0.81
CA LYS A 131 7.46 -9.61 0.19
C LYS A 131 6.85 -11.00 0.36
N LYS A 132 6.42 -11.38 1.56
CA LYS A 132 5.81 -12.70 1.81
C LYS A 132 4.56 -12.92 0.96
N ILE A 133 3.71 -11.88 0.84
CA ILE A 133 2.53 -11.93 -0.02
C ILE A 133 2.95 -12.17 -1.47
N LYS A 134 3.91 -11.37 -1.97
CA LYS A 134 4.38 -11.47 -3.35
C LYS A 134 5.01 -12.84 -3.65
N ASP A 135 5.97 -13.28 -2.84
CA ASP A 135 6.65 -14.58 -3.00
C ASP A 135 5.62 -15.73 -3.05
N ARG A 136 4.63 -15.73 -2.16
CA ARG A 136 3.59 -16.77 -2.11
C ARG A 136 2.66 -16.77 -3.33
N VAL A 137 2.39 -15.60 -3.91
CA VAL A 137 1.56 -15.47 -5.10
C VAL A 137 2.34 -15.84 -6.36
N GLU A 138 3.64 -15.52 -6.42
CA GLU A 138 4.54 -15.88 -7.54
C GLU A 138 4.88 -17.38 -7.57
N GLU A 139 5.14 -18.02 -6.43
CA GLU A 139 5.38 -19.48 -6.32
C GLU A 139 4.29 -20.29 -7.03
N ARG A 140 3.05 -19.79 -7.06
CA ARG A 140 1.95 -20.44 -7.76
C ARG A 140 2.04 -20.37 -9.28
N SER A 141 2.52 -19.25 -9.83
CA SER A 141 2.60 -19.08 -11.29
C SER A 141 3.50 -20.15 -11.93
N GLU A 142 4.53 -20.60 -11.22
CA GLU A 142 5.44 -21.67 -11.66
C GLU A 142 4.81 -23.08 -11.52
N GLU A 143 4.00 -23.33 -10.48
CA GLU A 143 3.29 -24.60 -10.28
C GLU A 143 2.13 -24.79 -11.29
N ASP A 144 1.41 -23.72 -11.64
CA ASP A 144 0.30 -23.77 -12.62
C ASP A 144 0.78 -24.05 -14.05
N GLU A 145 2.00 -23.63 -14.42
CA GLU A 145 2.59 -23.91 -15.74
C GLU A 145 2.92 -25.40 -15.95
N GLU A 146 3.11 -26.18 -14.88
CA GLU A 146 3.39 -27.62 -14.99
C GLU A 146 2.12 -28.49 -15.17
N GLU A 147 0.91 -27.96 -14.92
CA GLU A 147 -0.32 -28.78 -14.85
C GLU A 147 -1.39 -28.60 -15.95
N GLU A 148 -1.28 -27.72 -16.96
CA GLU A 148 -2.40 -27.47 -17.90
C GLU A 148 -2.90 -28.69 -18.75
N PRO A 149 -4.23 -28.97 -18.76
CA PRO A 149 -4.93 -29.49 -19.92
C PRO A 149 -6.05 -28.55 -20.42
N LYS A 150 -6.03 -28.25 -21.73
CA LYS A 150 -6.95 -27.38 -22.49
C LYS A 150 -8.46 -27.74 -22.35
N ARG A 151 -9.37 -26.79 -22.02
CA ARG A 151 -10.59 -26.32 -22.81
C ARG A 151 -11.80 -25.68 -22.05
N SER A 152 -12.25 -24.54 -22.63
CA SER A 152 -13.59 -24.06 -23.07
C SER A 152 -14.78 -23.72 -22.14
N ASP A 153 -15.05 -22.40 -22.03
CA ASP A 153 -16.31 -21.61 -22.15
C ASP A 153 -17.71 -22.17 -21.82
N LYS A 154 -18.49 -21.42 -21.00
CA LYS A 154 -19.89 -21.00 -21.29
C LYS A 154 -20.49 -19.95 -20.33
N LYS A 155 -21.03 -18.87 -20.92
CA LYS A 155 -21.79 -17.71 -20.38
C LYS A 155 -23.19 -18.02 -19.84
N PHE A 156 -23.68 -17.24 -18.86
CA PHE A 156 -25.13 -16.97 -18.64
C PHE A 156 -25.38 -15.53 -18.11
N ARG A 157 -26.48 -14.89 -18.55
CA ARG A 157 -26.80 -13.44 -18.38
C ARG A 157 -28.22 -13.26 -17.80
N LEU A 158 -28.43 -12.34 -16.84
CA LEU A 158 -29.77 -11.89 -16.41
C LEU A 158 -29.81 -10.41 -15.97
N LYS A 159 -31.01 -9.82 -16.00
CA LYS A 159 -31.34 -8.42 -16.30
C LYS A 159 -31.54 -7.49 -15.08
N ARG A 160 -31.15 -6.22 -15.30
CA ARG A 160 -31.26 -4.97 -14.49
C ARG A 160 -32.65 -4.50 -14.09
N GLN A 161 -32.69 -3.65 -13.04
CA GLN A 161 -33.48 -2.40 -12.97
C GLN A 161 -32.67 -1.28 -12.24
N LYS A 162 -32.84 0.00 -12.65
CA LYS A 162 -31.99 1.18 -12.36
C LYS A 162 -32.61 2.17 -11.31
N PRO A 163 -31.83 3.14 -10.77
CA PRO A 163 -32.13 4.08 -9.68
C PRO A 163 -32.03 5.58 -10.07
N GLN A 164 -32.03 6.50 -9.09
CA GLN A 164 -31.66 7.94 -9.17
C GLN A 164 -31.19 8.45 -7.77
N GLU A 165 -30.38 9.49 -7.52
CA GLU A 165 -29.23 10.22 -8.12
C GLU A 165 -28.89 11.41 -7.17
N LYS A 166 -27.62 11.90 -7.16
CA LYS A 166 -27.09 13.28 -6.83
C LYS A 166 -26.40 13.52 -5.47
N LYS A 167 -25.39 14.41 -5.29
CA LYS A 167 -24.25 15.01 -6.06
C LYS A 167 -23.54 16.05 -5.15
N ASP A 168 -22.25 16.37 -5.43
CA ASP A 168 -21.51 17.66 -5.23
C ASP A 168 -20.17 17.66 -4.41
N ASP A 169 -19.07 17.88 -5.18
CA ASP A 169 -17.99 18.91 -5.11
C ASP A 169 -16.83 18.96 -4.05
N ASN A 170 -15.62 18.59 -4.56
CA ASN A 170 -14.36 19.39 -4.69
C ASN A 170 -13.23 19.35 -3.60
N LYS A 171 -12.04 18.78 -3.94
CA LYS A 171 -10.69 19.19 -3.43
C LYS A 171 -9.51 18.63 -4.30
N VAL A 172 -8.35 19.29 -4.20
CA VAL A 172 -7.19 19.32 -5.11
C VAL A 172 -5.84 19.07 -4.35
N ILE A 173 -4.87 18.34 -4.98
CA ILE A 173 -3.35 18.35 -4.87
C ILE A 173 -2.68 17.73 -3.60
N ARG A 174 -1.51 17.03 -3.58
CA ARG A 174 -0.46 16.45 -4.50
C ARG A 174 0.51 15.53 -3.69
N THR A 175 1.22 14.62 -4.38
CA THR A 175 2.28 13.68 -3.91
C THR A 175 3.71 14.18 -4.24
N ILE A 176 4.74 13.78 -3.46
CA ILE A 176 6.18 14.06 -3.70
C ILE A 176 6.98 12.74 -3.79
N THR A 177 7.94 12.71 -4.73
CA THR A 177 8.81 11.62 -5.19
C THR A 177 10.19 11.61 -4.50
N TYR A 178 10.91 10.47 -4.59
CA TYR A 178 12.25 10.22 -4.03
C TYR A 178 13.39 10.31 -5.07
N GLU A 179 14.61 10.53 -4.55
CA GLU A 179 15.84 10.83 -5.30
C GLU A 179 16.53 9.64 -6.01
N LYS A 180 17.15 9.97 -7.15
CA LYS A 180 17.86 9.05 -8.04
C LYS A 180 19.36 8.98 -7.68
N ARG A 181 19.89 7.79 -7.40
CA ARG A 181 21.35 7.57 -7.38
C ARG A 181 21.91 7.55 -8.80
N LYS A 182 23.07 8.19 -8.96
CA LYS A 182 23.82 8.32 -10.21
C LYS A 182 24.53 7.02 -10.55
N ASP A 183 24.25 6.47 -11.72
CA ASP A 183 25.20 5.61 -12.42
C ASP A 183 25.77 6.32 -13.65
N LYS A 184 27.08 6.13 -13.81
CA LYS A 184 27.91 6.64 -14.89
C LYS A 184 27.76 5.73 -16.11
N ASP A 185 27.65 6.35 -17.27
CA ASP A 185 28.28 6.02 -18.56
C ASP A 185 27.54 6.87 -19.62
N GLY A 186 28.13 7.51 -20.62
CA GLY A 186 29.41 7.26 -21.27
C GLY A 186 29.27 7.48 -22.77
N GLY A 187 28.78 8.65 -23.20
CA GLY A 187 29.20 9.33 -24.45
C GLY A 187 28.65 8.90 -25.83
N ASN A 188 28.48 9.97 -26.64
CA ASN A 188 28.49 10.08 -28.11
C ASN A 188 27.18 9.73 -28.86
N GLY A 189 26.50 10.60 -29.61
CA GLY A 189 26.82 11.92 -30.18
C GLY A 189 26.59 11.87 -31.70
N ASN A 190 25.53 12.50 -32.23
CA ASN A 190 25.67 13.46 -33.33
C ASN A 190 24.38 14.28 -33.59
N SER A 191 24.62 15.53 -34.00
CA SER A 191 23.69 16.63 -34.18
C SER A 191 23.39 16.84 -35.67
N SER A 192 22.17 17.27 -36.00
CA SER A 192 21.98 18.26 -37.07
C SER A 192 20.62 18.99 -36.97
N ASN A 193 20.75 20.31 -36.94
CA ASN A 193 19.77 21.38 -36.77
C ASN A 193 18.77 21.57 -37.92
N GLY A 194 17.63 22.22 -37.62
CA GLY A 194 16.89 23.05 -38.58
C GLY A 194 15.51 23.55 -38.14
N HIS A 195 15.46 24.70 -37.43
CA HIS A 195 14.45 25.80 -37.43
C HIS A 195 12.99 25.50 -37.85
N GLY A 196 11.91 25.83 -37.14
CA GLY A 196 11.64 26.84 -36.10
C GLY A 196 10.48 27.76 -36.53
N SER A 197 9.32 27.73 -35.84
CA SER A 197 8.44 28.90 -35.57
C SER A 197 7.22 28.55 -34.68
N ASN A 198 6.88 29.53 -33.83
CA ASN A 198 6.14 29.48 -32.56
C ASN A 198 4.61 29.30 -32.62
N GLY A 199 4.08 28.71 -31.54
CA GLY A 199 2.73 28.95 -30.99
C GLY A 199 2.64 28.47 -29.54
N GLN A 200 2.61 29.40 -28.58
CA GLN A 200 2.63 29.15 -27.12
C GLN A 200 1.29 28.62 -26.60
N GLY A 201 1.34 27.51 -25.86
CA GLY A 201 0.29 26.95 -25.02
C GLY A 201 0.92 25.95 -24.06
N SER A 202 0.76 26.18 -22.77
CA SER A 202 1.49 25.56 -21.65
C SER A 202 1.55 24.03 -21.67
N ASN A 203 2.72 23.50 -21.99
CA ASN A 203 3.13 22.11 -21.79
C ASN A 203 3.36 21.81 -20.30
N GLY A 204 2.70 20.76 -19.82
CA GLY A 204 3.18 19.94 -18.71
C GLY A 204 3.27 18.50 -19.19
N HIS A 205 4.29 18.19 -20.01
CA HIS A 205 4.74 16.83 -20.25
C HIS A 205 5.23 16.26 -18.91
N GLY A 206 4.52 15.29 -18.35
CA GLY A 206 4.95 14.48 -17.22
C GLY A 206 5.30 13.09 -17.73
N SER A 207 6.55 12.72 -17.56
CA SER A 207 7.24 11.57 -18.12
C SER A 207 6.63 10.22 -17.74
N ASN A 208 6.70 9.26 -18.66
CA ASN A 208 6.59 7.83 -18.34
C ASN A 208 7.63 7.48 -17.27
N ASP A 209 7.16 7.17 -16.07
CA ASP A 209 7.95 6.54 -15.01
C ASP A 209 7.45 5.09 -14.88
N HIS A 210 8.35 4.14 -15.12
CA HIS A 210 8.10 2.71 -14.93
C HIS A 210 8.96 2.26 -13.73
N GLY A 211 8.28 1.83 -12.65
CA GLY A 211 8.82 1.21 -11.43
C GLY A 211 8.60 2.07 -10.19
N GLY A 212 7.98 1.66 -9.10
CA GLY A 212 7.37 0.42 -8.60
C GLY A 212 7.17 0.69 -7.09
N ASN A 213 5.99 0.39 -6.53
CA ASN A 213 5.58 0.50 -5.09
C ASN A 213 4.42 1.47 -4.76
N ASN A 214 3.96 2.30 -5.69
CA ASN A 214 2.83 3.22 -5.43
C ASN A 214 1.54 2.50 -4.95
N GLY A 215 1.32 1.26 -5.40
CA GLY A 215 0.20 0.44 -4.94
C GLY A 215 0.35 -0.14 -3.54
N GLN A 216 1.56 -0.60 -3.18
CA GLN A 216 1.84 -1.12 -1.85
C GLN A 216 1.72 -0.01 -0.79
N ASP A 217 2.22 1.19 -1.09
CA ASP A 217 2.07 2.33 -0.19
C ASP A 217 0.60 2.70 0.03
N ALA A 218 -0.21 2.70 -1.04
CA ALA A 218 -1.63 2.98 -0.97
C ALA A 218 -2.39 1.93 -0.14
N ILE A 219 -2.06 0.63 -0.28
CA ILE A 219 -2.72 -0.43 0.49
C ILE A 219 -2.30 -0.39 1.97
N VAL A 220 -1.03 -0.11 2.28
CA VAL A 220 -0.57 0.07 3.68
C VAL A 220 -1.31 1.23 4.32
N LYS A 221 -1.38 2.36 3.62
CA LYS A 221 -2.07 3.56 4.10
C LYS A 221 -3.53 3.26 4.42
N VAL A 222 -4.29 2.70 3.48
CA VAL A 222 -5.72 2.40 3.74
C VAL A 222 -5.89 1.35 4.83
N THR A 223 -4.97 0.37 4.93
CA THR A 223 -5.02 -0.64 5.99
C THR A 223 -4.90 0.02 7.37
N ASN A 224 -3.93 0.91 7.54
CA ASN A 224 -3.71 1.66 8.78
C ASN A 224 -4.85 2.64 9.11
N GLU A 225 -5.43 3.29 8.10
CA GLU A 225 -6.50 4.28 8.29
C GLU A 225 -7.85 3.60 8.58
N GLU A 226 -8.09 2.42 8.00
CA GLU A 226 -9.44 1.88 7.87
C GLU A 226 -9.69 0.57 8.62
N MET A 227 -8.73 -0.36 8.70
CA MET A 227 -8.92 -1.64 9.40
C MET A 227 -8.92 -1.47 10.92
N GLU A 228 -9.73 -2.25 11.62
CA GLU A 228 -9.98 -2.06 13.05
C GLU A 228 -9.09 -2.95 13.95
N SER A 229 -8.49 -4.00 13.39
CA SER A 229 -7.60 -4.90 14.12
C SER A 229 -6.50 -5.49 13.22
N LEU A 230 -5.46 -6.07 13.83
CA LEU A 230 -4.41 -6.78 13.08
C LEU A 230 -4.97 -8.04 12.40
N GLU A 231 -5.93 -8.71 13.03
CA GLU A 231 -6.66 -9.84 12.45
C GLU A 231 -7.40 -9.44 11.17
N GLU A 232 -8.15 -8.34 11.21
CA GLU A 232 -8.82 -7.82 10.01
C GLU A 232 -7.81 -7.40 8.94
N ALA A 233 -6.77 -6.65 9.33
CA ALA A 233 -5.71 -6.22 8.43
C ALA A 233 -5.03 -7.41 7.74
N ALA A 234 -4.77 -8.51 8.46
CA ALA A 234 -4.19 -9.71 7.88
C ALA A 234 -5.09 -10.35 6.83
N MET A 235 -6.40 -10.44 7.08
CA MET A 235 -7.33 -10.99 6.09
C MET A 235 -7.45 -10.07 4.88
N PHE A 236 -7.54 -8.76 5.10
CA PHE A 236 -7.64 -7.76 4.02
C PHE A 236 -6.40 -7.78 3.11
N LEU A 237 -5.20 -7.76 3.70
CA LEU A 237 -3.93 -7.81 2.96
C LEU A 237 -3.77 -9.13 2.21
N ALA A 238 -4.16 -10.26 2.81
CA ALA A 238 -4.07 -11.55 2.14
C ALA A 238 -4.99 -11.63 0.91
N GLN A 239 -6.22 -11.15 1.04
CA GLN A 239 -7.18 -11.17 -0.06
C GLN A 239 -6.77 -10.21 -1.19
N THR A 240 -6.47 -8.96 -0.85
CA THR A 240 -6.05 -7.97 -1.86
C THR A 240 -4.70 -8.34 -2.48
N GLY A 241 -3.78 -8.90 -1.71
CA GLY A 241 -2.52 -9.43 -2.21
C GLY A 241 -2.72 -10.55 -3.23
N HIS A 242 -3.61 -11.50 -2.94
CA HIS A 242 -3.94 -12.58 -3.88
C HIS A 242 -4.59 -12.06 -5.18
N GLU A 243 -5.59 -11.19 -5.07
CA GLU A 243 -6.32 -10.64 -6.23
C GLU A 243 -5.43 -9.83 -7.18
N SER A 244 -4.39 -9.18 -6.65
CA SER A 244 -3.56 -8.24 -7.40
C SER A 244 -2.19 -8.78 -7.79
N GLY A 245 -1.96 -10.10 -7.67
CA GLY A 245 -0.65 -10.66 -8.02
C GLY A 245 0.46 -10.17 -7.09
N GLY A 246 0.21 -10.07 -5.78
CA GLY A 246 1.15 -9.47 -4.83
C GLY A 246 1.27 -7.94 -4.95
N PHE A 247 0.17 -7.26 -5.29
CA PHE A 247 0.08 -5.81 -5.53
C PHE A 247 0.82 -5.32 -6.78
N GLU A 248 1.15 -6.23 -7.71
CA GLU A 248 1.79 -5.89 -8.98
C GLU A 248 0.77 -5.45 -10.05
N HIS A 249 -0.45 -5.97 -9.97
CA HIS A 249 -1.49 -5.73 -10.97
C HIS A 249 -2.67 -4.97 -10.36
N ILE A 250 -2.81 -3.71 -10.75
CA ILE A 250 -3.95 -2.86 -10.38
C ILE A 250 -5.11 -2.95 -11.40
N GLU A 251 -4.89 -3.60 -12.54
CA GLU A 251 -5.89 -3.83 -13.59
C GLU A 251 -5.75 -5.28 -14.08
N GLU A 252 -6.88 -5.91 -14.38
CA GLU A 252 -6.93 -7.25 -14.95
C GLU A 252 -6.09 -7.32 -16.24
N ILE A 253 -5.10 -8.22 -16.25
CA ILE A 253 -4.04 -8.28 -17.27
C ILE A 253 -4.63 -8.41 -18.68
N ASP A 254 -5.57 -9.33 -18.87
CA ASP A 254 -6.17 -9.62 -20.19
C ASP A 254 -7.01 -8.47 -20.76
N CYS A 255 -7.37 -7.51 -19.92
CA CYS A 255 -8.24 -6.40 -20.26
C CYS A 255 -7.54 -5.04 -20.25
N ALA A 256 -6.30 -4.99 -19.74
CA ALA A 256 -5.58 -3.77 -19.41
C ALA A 256 -5.48 -2.77 -20.57
N GLY A 257 -5.69 -1.49 -20.25
CA GLY A 257 -5.62 -0.39 -21.23
C GLY A 257 -6.63 -0.47 -22.38
N SER A 258 -7.64 -1.33 -22.29
CA SER A 258 -8.60 -1.57 -23.38
C SER A 258 -10.06 -1.59 -22.91
N THR A 259 -10.96 -1.38 -23.86
CA THR A 259 -12.42 -1.54 -23.65
C THR A 259 -12.92 -2.86 -24.24
N SER A 260 -12.02 -3.74 -24.67
CA SER A 260 -12.34 -5.00 -25.35
C SER A 260 -13.16 -5.95 -24.46
N CYS A 261 -12.93 -5.92 -23.15
CA CYS A 261 -13.66 -6.71 -22.16
C CYS A 261 -15.01 -6.11 -21.78
N ALA A 262 -15.46 -5.01 -22.40
CA ALA A 262 -16.75 -4.38 -22.06
C ALA A 262 -17.90 -5.40 -22.12
N ASP A 263 -18.01 -6.19 -23.19
CA ASP A 263 -19.11 -7.15 -23.33
C ASP A 263 -19.08 -8.30 -22.30
N GLN A 264 -17.91 -8.63 -21.75
CA GLN A 264 -17.75 -9.63 -20.69
C GLN A 264 -18.22 -9.07 -19.34
N TYR A 265 -17.83 -7.84 -19.03
CA TYR A 265 -18.10 -7.17 -17.75
C TYR A 265 -19.29 -6.23 -17.80
N GLY A 266 -20.37 -6.71 -18.41
CA GLY A 266 -21.65 -6.00 -18.40
C GLY A 266 -21.60 -4.63 -19.06
N GLY A 267 -20.88 -4.43 -20.16
CA GLY A 267 -20.69 -3.13 -20.82
C GLY A 267 -21.99 -2.45 -21.25
N SER A 268 -23.02 -3.23 -21.63
CA SER A 268 -24.36 -2.69 -21.86
C SER A 268 -24.93 -1.98 -20.61
N GLU A 269 -24.49 -2.44 -19.44
CA GLU A 269 -24.61 -1.99 -18.05
C GLU A 269 -24.36 -0.52 -17.77
N GLY A 270 -23.23 -0.12 -18.37
CA GLY A 270 -22.39 0.96 -17.94
C GLY A 270 -22.41 2.14 -18.88
N ALA A 271 -21.45 3.03 -18.70
CA ALA A 271 -21.21 4.15 -19.57
C ALA A 271 -20.76 3.68 -20.98
N PRO A 272 -21.22 4.35 -22.06
CA PRO A 272 -20.84 3.99 -23.42
C PRO A 272 -19.32 3.97 -23.61
N GLY A 273 -18.82 2.91 -24.22
CA GLY A 273 -17.38 2.79 -24.52
C GLY A 273 -16.50 2.51 -23.30
N LYS A 274 -17.07 2.13 -22.15
CA LYS A 274 -16.32 1.78 -20.95
C LYS A 274 -16.39 0.28 -20.65
N SER A 275 -15.37 -0.22 -19.95
CA SER A 275 -15.29 -1.61 -19.47
C SER A 275 -15.09 -1.61 -17.95
N TYR A 276 -15.77 -2.54 -17.27
CA TYR A 276 -15.78 -2.68 -15.81
C TYR A 276 -15.20 -4.02 -15.38
N HIS A 277 -14.12 -4.43 -16.07
CA HIS A 277 -13.25 -5.52 -15.69
C HIS A 277 -12.49 -5.19 -14.40
N GLY A 278 -11.78 -6.17 -13.85
CA GLY A 278 -11.14 -6.05 -12.54
C GLY A 278 -10.17 -4.88 -12.47
N ARG A 279 -10.36 -3.97 -11.50
CA ARG A 279 -9.38 -2.93 -11.13
C ARG A 279 -9.25 -2.74 -9.63
N GLY A 280 -8.15 -2.11 -9.23
CA GLY A 280 -7.77 -1.96 -7.84
C GLY A 280 -7.27 -3.27 -7.27
N PHE A 281 -6.86 -3.24 -6.00
CA PHE A 281 -6.24 -4.39 -5.35
C PHE A 281 -7.22 -5.50 -4.97
N ILE A 282 -8.53 -5.23 -4.97
CA ILE A 282 -9.58 -6.25 -4.81
C ILE A 282 -10.18 -6.73 -6.15
N GLN A 283 -9.65 -6.25 -7.28
CA GLN A 283 -10.19 -6.53 -8.62
C GLN A 283 -11.69 -6.21 -8.76
N LEU A 284 -12.09 -5.01 -8.33
CA LEU A 284 -13.46 -4.52 -8.43
C LEU A 284 -13.98 -4.67 -9.86
N SER A 285 -15.09 -5.39 -9.99
CA SER A 285 -15.69 -5.69 -11.29
C SER A 285 -17.17 -5.33 -11.31
N TRP A 286 -17.73 -5.16 -12.50
CA TRP A 286 -19.14 -4.85 -12.78
C TRP A 286 -19.57 -3.39 -12.56
N PRO A 287 -20.38 -2.81 -13.48
CA PRO A 287 -20.77 -1.39 -13.42
C PRO A 287 -21.48 -0.99 -12.12
N ALA A 288 -22.28 -1.88 -11.53
CA ALA A 288 -23.00 -1.59 -10.30
C ALA A 288 -22.04 -1.36 -9.13
N ASN A 289 -21.00 -2.19 -9.00
CA ASN A 289 -20.01 -2.05 -7.94
C ASN A 289 -19.19 -0.76 -8.10
N TYR A 290 -18.81 -0.39 -9.33
CA TYR A 290 -18.13 0.87 -9.58
C TYR A 290 -18.99 2.09 -9.21
N LYS A 291 -20.29 2.04 -9.50
CA LYS A 291 -21.23 3.09 -9.09
C LYS A 291 -21.35 3.19 -7.57
N GLU A 292 -21.58 2.07 -6.89
CA GLU A 292 -21.70 2.04 -5.42
C GLU A 292 -20.41 2.50 -4.73
N ALA A 293 -19.24 2.09 -5.24
CA ALA A 293 -17.94 2.53 -4.74
C ALA A 293 -17.76 4.05 -4.94
N SER A 294 -18.08 4.55 -6.13
CA SER A 294 -17.99 5.98 -6.46
C SER A 294 -18.85 6.83 -5.52
N GLU A 295 -20.08 6.40 -5.25
CA GLU A 295 -21.00 7.08 -4.34
C GLU A 295 -20.45 7.07 -2.90
N ALA A 296 -19.96 5.93 -2.42
CA ALA A 296 -19.43 5.80 -1.06
C ALA A 296 -18.13 6.60 -0.82
N LEU A 297 -17.31 6.78 -1.87
CA LEU A 297 -16.10 7.60 -1.81
C LEU A 297 -16.37 9.09 -2.01
N GLY A 298 -17.64 9.51 -2.15
CA GLY A 298 -18.01 10.90 -2.37
C GLY A 298 -17.65 11.42 -3.77
N MET A 299 -17.47 10.50 -4.73
CA MET A 299 -17.08 10.80 -6.11
C MET A 299 -18.28 10.84 -7.08
N GLY A 300 -19.52 10.74 -6.58
CA GLY A 300 -20.71 10.74 -7.42
C GLY A 300 -20.71 9.56 -8.39
N ASP A 301 -20.85 9.82 -9.69
CA ASP A 301 -20.80 8.79 -10.75
C ASP A 301 -19.41 8.65 -11.41
N GLU A 302 -18.38 9.29 -10.85
CA GLU A 302 -17.04 9.36 -11.46
C GLU A 302 -16.45 8.00 -11.82
N LEU A 303 -16.46 7.02 -10.90
CA LEU A 303 -15.90 5.69 -11.20
C LEU A 303 -16.83 4.88 -12.11
N PHE A 304 -18.10 5.26 -12.22
CA PHE A 304 -18.99 4.70 -13.23
C PHE A 304 -18.69 5.27 -14.61
N GLU A 305 -18.48 6.59 -14.74
CA GLU A 305 -18.19 7.23 -16.03
C GLU A 305 -16.74 7.01 -16.49
N ASN A 306 -15.80 6.93 -15.55
CA ASN A 306 -14.36 6.78 -15.77
C ASN A 306 -13.78 5.64 -14.89
N PRO A 307 -14.19 4.38 -15.13
CA PRO A 307 -13.74 3.23 -14.33
C PRO A 307 -12.22 3.01 -14.38
N GLU A 308 -11.55 3.46 -15.43
CA GLU A 308 -10.09 3.43 -15.56
C GLU A 308 -9.35 4.15 -14.43
N LYS A 309 -9.98 5.14 -13.78
CA LYS A 309 -9.40 5.88 -12.65
C LYS A 309 -9.00 4.98 -11.47
N VAL A 310 -9.68 3.85 -11.30
CA VAL A 310 -9.35 2.86 -10.26
C VAL A 310 -7.99 2.21 -10.51
N ALA A 311 -7.54 2.12 -11.76
CA ALA A 311 -6.23 1.61 -12.15
C ALA A 311 -5.19 2.73 -12.33
N GLU A 312 -5.59 3.92 -12.76
CA GLU A 312 -4.69 5.07 -12.96
C GLU A 312 -4.19 5.69 -11.64
N ASP A 313 -5.00 5.63 -10.58
CA ASP A 313 -4.67 6.17 -9.26
C ASP A 313 -4.71 5.06 -8.19
N PRO A 314 -3.54 4.61 -7.70
CA PRO A 314 -3.45 3.60 -6.65
C PRO A 314 -4.14 3.99 -5.34
N GLU A 315 -4.25 5.28 -4.99
CA GLU A 315 -5.01 5.68 -3.81
C GLU A 315 -6.51 5.42 -4.00
N ILE A 316 -7.04 5.69 -5.20
CA ILE A 316 -8.42 5.33 -5.55
C ILE A 316 -8.58 3.82 -5.54
N GLY A 317 -7.65 3.08 -6.15
CA GLY A 317 -7.64 1.61 -6.16
C GLY A 317 -7.68 1.01 -4.75
N ALA A 318 -6.88 1.54 -3.81
CA ALA A 318 -6.87 1.13 -2.41
C ALA A 318 -8.17 1.48 -1.67
N LYS A 319 -8.68 2.70 -1.84
CA LYS A 319 -9.95 3.13 -1.24
C LYS A 319 -11.14 2.31 -1.71
N VAL A 320 -11.20 2.01 -3.01
CA VAL A 320 -12.21 1.11 -3.59
C VAL A 320 -12.10 -0.29 -2.97
N SER A 321 -10.88 -0.80 -2.83
CA SER A 321 -10.62 -2.12 -2.26
C SER A 321 -11.10 -2.21 -0.81
N SER A 322 -10.77 -1.20 0.00
CA SER A 322 -11.22 -1.12 1.39
C SER A 322 -12.72 -0.87 1.52
N TRP A 323 -13.32 -0.07 0.64
CA TRP A 323 -14.78 0.07 0.60
C TRP A 323 -15.47 -1.28 0.35
N PHE A 324 -15.01 -2.03 -0.66
CA PHE A 324 -15.59 -3.33 -0.97
C PHE A 324 -15.43 -4.29 0.21
N TRP A 325 -14.23 -4.30 0.82
CA TRP A 325 -13.96 -5.07 2.03
C TRP A 325 -14.98 -4.78 3.13
N LYS A 326 -15.06 -3.53 3.59
CA LYS A 326 -15.93 -3.13 4.70
C LYS A 326 -17.41 -3.34 4.43
N THR A 327 -17.84 -3.22 3.17
CA THR A 327 -19.28 -3.25 2.83
C THR A 327 -19.78 -4.62 2.42
N LYS A 328 -18.94 -5.45 1.78
CA LYS A 328 -19.35 -6.74 1.21
C LYS A 328 -18.66 -7.93 1.86
N VAL A 329 -17.44 -7.77 2.36
CA VAL A 329 -16.61 -8.87 2.87
C VAL A 329 -16.67 -8.95 4.39
N ALA A 330 -16.29 -7.88 5.10
CA ALA A 330 -16.25 -7.84 6.57
C ALA A 330 -17.62 -8.11 7.22
N THR A 331 -18.70 -7.80 6.50
CA THR A 331 -20.09 -8.02 6.94
C THR A 331 -20.65 -9.38 6.52
N ALA A 332 -19.89 -10.20 5.78
CA ALA A 332 -20.35 -11.48 5.29
C ALA A 332 -20.49 -12.52 6.43
N PRO A 333 -21.49 -13.41 6.37
CA PRO A 333 -21.66 -14.46 7.38
C PRO A 333 -20.42 -15.33 7.54
N GLY A 334 -19.98 -15.52 8.78
CA GLY A 334 -18.78 -16.30 9.15
C GLY A 334 -17.51 -15.45 9.37
N VAL A 335 -17.42 -14.25 8.78
CA VAL A 335 -16.22 -13.40 8.96
C VAL A 335 -16.07 -12.94 10.41
N SER A 336 -17.16 -12.56 11.07
CA SER A 336 -17.17 -12.24 12.51
C SER A 336 -16.86 -13.44 13.41
N ASP A 337 -17.01 -14.66 12.90
CA ASP A 337 -16.70 -15.91 13.61
C ASP A 337 -15.25 -16.36 13.38
N ASN A 338 -14.39 -15.45 12.88
CA ASN A 338 -12.99 -15.67 12.57
C ASN A 338 -12.77 -16.75 11.49
N GLN A 339 -13.62 -16.78 10.47
CA GLN A 339 -13.52 -17.71 9.35
C GLN A 339 -12.92 -17.03 8.12
N PHE A 340 -11.68 -17.36 7.76
CA PHE A 340 -11.02 -16.78 6.60
C PHE A 340 -11.70 -17.20 5.29
N GLY A 341 -12.15 -18.45 5.17
CA GLY A 341 -12.86 -18.92 3.99
C GLY A 341 -14.15 -18.13 3.71
N ALA A 342 -14.84 -17.61 4.73
CA ALA A 342 -15.98 -16.73 4.54
C ALA A 342 -15.63 -15.45 3.77
N THR A 343 -14.41 -14.91 3.96
CA THR A 343 -13.92 -13.75 3.19
C THR A 343 -13.70 -14.12 1.72
N THR A 344 -13.10 -15.29 1.45
CA THR A 344 -12.91 -15.82 0.08
C THR A 344 -14.25 -16.05 -0.60
N LYS A 345 -15.24 -16.58 0.15
CA LYS A 345 -16.59 -16.80 -0.37
C LYS A 345 -17.28 -15.50 -0.77
N ALA A 346 -17.11 -14.44 0.00
CA ALA A 346 -17.68 -13.13 -0.28
C ALA A 346 -17.06 -12.48 -1.52
N ILE A 347 -15.78 -12.75 -1.81
CA ILE A 347 -15.06 -12.20 -2.95
C ILE A 347 -15.32 -13.03 -4.22
N ASN A 348 -15.07 -14.34 -4.17
CA ASN A 348 -15.13 -15.20 -5.36
C ASN A 348 -15.67 -16.62 -5.09
N GLY A 349 -16.60 -16.76 -4.13
CA GLY A 349 -17.05 -18.07 -3.66
C GLY A 349 -17.72 -18.96 -4.72
N ALA A 350 -18.33 -18.36 -5.75
CA ALA A 350 -18.94 -19.12 -6.84
C ALA A 350 -17.91 -19.90 -7.67
N LEU A 351 -16.66 -19.41 -7.74
CA LEU A 351 -15.59 -20.03 -8.49
C LEU A 351 -14.65 -20.85 -7.61
N GLU A 352 -14.39 -20.40 -6.37
CA GLU A 352 -13.27 -20.92 -5.58
C GLU A 352 -13.67 -21.75 -4.36
N CYS A 353 -14.92 -21.70 -3.90
CA CYS A 353 -15.34 -22.48 -2.72
C CYS A 353 -15.85 -23.89 -3.04
N THR A 354 -16.06 -24.20 -4.32
CA THR A 354 -16.50 -25.54 -4.74
C THR A 354 -15.89 -25.88 -6.10
N GLY A 355 -15.78 -27.18 -6.41
CA GLY A 355 -15.33 -27.62 -7.73
C GLY A 355 -13.81 -27.58 -7.92
N SER A 356 -13.35 -27.14 -9.09
CA SER A 356 -11.96 -27.29 -9.52
C SER A 356 -11.00 -26.19 -9.06
N ASN A 357 -11.48 -25.09 -8.47
CA ASN A 357 -10.60 -23.97 -8.06
C ASN A 357 -10.45 -23.84 -6.53
N VAL A 358 -10.74 -24.90 -5.77
CA VAL A 358 -10.58 -24.90 -4.30
C VAL A 358 -9.13 -24.60 -3.89
N GLU A 359 -8.17 -24.98 -4.72
CA GLU A 359 -6.75 -24.69 -4.50
C GLU A 359 -6.46 -23.18 -4.45
N LYS A 360 -7.18 -22.35 -5.22
CA LYS A 360 -7.03 -20.88 -5.12
C LYS A 360 -7.45 -20.37 -3.74
N SER A 361 -8.55 -20.88 -3.20
CA SER A 361 -9.00 -20.57 -1.84
C SER A 361 -8.00 -21.02 -0.77
N GLN A 362 -7.34 -22.17 -0.97
CA GLN A 362 -6.28 -22.65 -0.08
C GLN A 362 -5.04 -21.76 -0.18
N ASN A 363 -4.70 -21.27 -1.37
CA ASN A 363 -3.57 -20.36 -1.56
C ASN A 363 -3.81 -19.00 -0.88
N ARG A 364 -5.03 -18.44 -0.97
CA ARG A 364 -5.41 -17.25 -0.17
C ARG A 364 -5.17 -17.48 1.32
N TYR A 365 -5.53 -18.66 1.83
CA TYR A 365 -5.31 -19.00 3.23
C TYR A 365 -3.83 -19.17 3.59
N LYS A 366 -3.00 -19.69 2.69
CA LYS A 366 -1.53 -19.72 2.87
C LYS A 366 -0.97 -18.29 2.98
N VAL A 367 -1.35 -17.38 2.08
CA VAL A 367 -0.98 -15.95 2.16
C VAL A 367 -1.40 -15.36 3.50
N TYR A 368 -2.63 -15.61 3.96
CA TYR A 368 -3.10 -15.17 5.27
C TYR A 368 -2.20 -15.64 6.41
N LYS A 369 -1.82 -16.92 6.44
CA LYS A 369 -0.95 -17.46 7.49
C LYS A 369 0.43 -16.78 7.51
N ASP A 370 0.98 -16.48 6.35
CA ASP A 370 2.26 -15.77 6.25
C ASP A 370 2.18 -14.35 6.80
N VAL A 371 1.12 -13.62 6.45
CA VAL A 371 0.88 -12.27 6.97
C VAL A 371 0.65 -12.30 8.47
N ALA A 372 -0.18 -13.23 8.94
CA ALA A 372 -0.51 -13.39 10.35
C ALA A 372 0.72 -13.77 11.20
N GLU A 373 1.63 -14.59 10.67
CA GLU A 373 2.91 -14.91 11.31
C GLU A 373 3.76 -13.65 11.51
N VAL A 374 3.91 -12.83 10.47
CA VAL A 374 4.72 -11.60 10.54
C VAL A 374 4.09 -10.57 11.49
N LEU A 375 2.76 -10.49 11.52
CA LEU A 375 2.00 -9.63 12.44
C LEU A 375 1.90 -10.18 13.86
N GLY A 376 2.40 -11.39 14.14
CA GLY A 376 2.37 -11.99 15.47
C GLY A 376 0.97 -12.35 15.98
N ILE A 377 0.02 -12.61 15.06
CA ILE A 377 -1.38 -12.91 15.40
C ILE A 377 -1.47 -14.33 15.99
N SER A 378 -1.97 -14.43 17.22
CA SER A 378 -2.12 -15.72 17.90
C SER A 378 -3.47 -16.40 17.66
N ASN A 379 -4.55 -15.63 17.50
CA ASN A 379 -5.90 -16.15 17.25
C ASN A 379 -6.17 -16.25 15.76
N LEU A 380 -5.51 -17.23 15.11
CA LEU A 380 -5.64 -17.42 13.67
C LEU A 380 -7.08 -17.77 13.26
N ALA A 381 -7.52 -17.18 12.16
CA ALA A 381 -8.73 -17.59 11.49
C ALA A 381 -8.60 -19.00 10.90
N ASP A 382 -9.71 -19.73 10.88
CA ASP A 382 -9.78 -21.05 10.24
C ASP A 382 -10.22 -20.95 8.77
N GLU A 383 -10.12 -22.07 8.05
CA GLU A 383 -10.48 -22.19 6.63
C GLU A 383 -12.00 -22.18 6.38
N GLY A 384 -12.81 -22.11 7.43
CA GLY A 384 -14.25 -22.26 7.41
C GLY A 384 -14.95 -21.27 6.48
N GLY A 385 -16.15 -21.62 6.03
CA GLY A 385 -17.00 -20.78 5.21
C GLY A 385 -16.80 -20.94 3.69
N CYS A 386 -15.74 -21.62 3.23
CA CYS A 386 -15.48 -21.84 1.80
C CYS A 386 -15.40 -23.33 1.40
N TYR A 387 -14.44 -24.09 1.93
CA TYR A 387 -14.17 -25.48 1.53
C TYR A 387 -14.18 -26.46 2.71
#